data_AF-A0A520XFZ7-F1
#
_entry.id   AF-A0A520XFZ7-F1
#
_cell.length_a   1.000
_cell.length_b   1.000
_cell.length_c   1.000
_cell.angle_alpha   90.00
_cell.angle_beta   90.00
_cell.angle_gamma   90.00
#
_symmetry.space_group_name_H-M   'P 1'
#
loop_
_entity.id
_entity.type
_entity.pdbx_description
1 polymer ?
#
loop_
_entity_poly.entity_id
_entity_poly.type
_entity_poly.pdbx_seq_one_letter_code
_entity_poly.pdbx_strand_id
1 'polypeptide(L)' 'GTRVECDHMKPSMVGETVTARATLVDVDARRLQFTITVADADGGAVAVARVWRVVVERDRFLDR' A
#
# COMPACT_ATOMS: atom_id res chain seq x y z
N GLY A 1 -9.03 -1.62 5.76
CA GLY A 1 -8.35 -0.34 5.41
C GLY A 1 -9.41 0.70 5.20
N THR A 2 -9.10 1.99 5.37
CA THR A 2 -10.12 3.05 5.25
C THR A 2 -10.03 3.79 3.92
N ARG A 3 -8.84 3.87 3.33
CA ARG A 3 -8.61 4.52 2.04
C ARG A 3 -7.35 3.99 1.37
N VAL A 4 -7.39 3.93 0.04
CA VAL A 4 -6.23 3.71 -0.83
C VAL A 4 -6.33 4.70 -1.98
N GLU A 5 -5.21 5.37 -2.27
CA GLU A 5 -5.01 6.17 -3.47
C GLU A 5 -3.82 5.58 -4.23
N CYS A 6 -3.91 5.45 -5.55
CA CYS A 6 -2.89 4.83 -6.37
C CYS A 6 -2.82 5.50 -7.74
N ASP A 7 -1.62 5.93 -8.12
CA ASP A 7 -1.31 6.44 -9.45
C ASP A 7 -0.51 5.37 -10.20
N HIS A 8 -1.11 4.84 -11.27
CA HIS A 8 -0.47 3.86 -12.16
C HIS A 8 0.27 4.61 -13.25
N MET A 9 1.60 4.62 -13.17
CA MET A 9 2.46 5.46 -14.02
C MET A 9 2.97 4.75 -15.26
N LYS A 10 3.20 3.42 -15.17
CA LYS A 10 3.70 2.59 -16.26
C LYS A 10 3.01 1.23 -16.20
N PRO A 11 2.53 0.68 -17.34
CA PRO A 11 1.95 -0.66 -17.36
C PRO A 11 2.99 -1.73 -17.00
N SER A 12 2.57 -2.74 -16.25
CA SER A 12 3.30 -4.00 -16.04
C SER A 12 2.60 -5.14 -16.79
N MET A 13 3.36 -6.01 -17.44
CA MET A 13 2.79 -7.17 -18.14
C MET A 13 2.33 -8.26 -17.17
N VAL A 14 1.39 -9.10 -17.61
CA VAL A 14 1.02 -10.30 -16.85
C VAL A 14 2.23 -11.24 -16.75
N GLY A 15 2.54 -11.69 -15.54
CA GLY A 15 3.70 -12.53 -15.25
C GLY A 15 4.98 -11.74 -14.94
N GLU A 16 4.98 -10.41 -15.11
CA GLU A 16 6.09 -9.56 -14.69
C GLU A 16 6.18 -9.49 -13.15
N THR A 17 7.40 -9.53 -12.62
CA THR A 17 7.64 -9.33 -11.19
C THR A 17 7.90 -7.85 -10.92
N VAL A 18 7.15 -7.29 -9.98
CA VAL A 18 7.35 -5.92 -9.46
C VAL A 18 7.60 -5.97 -7.96
N THR A 19 8.38 -5.02 -7.46
CA THR A 19 8.62 -4.85 -6.02
C THR A 19 7.79 -3.68 -5.51
N ALA A 20 6.82 -3.97 -4.64
CA ALA A 20 6.08 -2.95 -3.89
C ALA A 20 6.70 -2.79 -2.49
N ARG A 21 7.24 -1.60 -2.20
CA ARG A 21 7.76 -1.25 -0.87
C ARG A 21 6.77 -0.35 -0.15
N ALA A 22 6.36 -0.76 1.04
CA ALA A 22 5.53 0.04 1.93
C ALA A 22 6.40 0.68 3.02
N THR A 23 6.30 2.00 3.15
CA THR A 23 6.96 2.76 4.22
C THR A 23 5.89 3.41 5.08
N LEU A 24 5.92 3.14 6.39
CA LEU A 24 5.07 3.83 7.36
C LEU A 24 5.58 5.26 7.49
N VAL A 25 4.72 6.24 7.20
CA VAL A 25 5.08 7.67 7.21
C VAL A 25 4.37 8.46 8.30
N ASP A 26 3.28 7.94 8.85
CA ASP A 26 2.55 8.59 9.95
C ASP A 26 1.80 7.59 10.83
N VAL A 27 1.69 7.93 12.12
CA VAL A 27 0.97 7.17 13.15
C VAL A 27 0.15 8.13 14.01
N ASP A 28 -1.17 8.05 13.87
CA ASP A 28 -2.14 8.79 14.70
C ASP A 28 -3.01 7.79 15.48
N ALA A 29 -2.60 7.51 16.71
CA ALA A 29 -3.20 6.51 17.59
C ALA A 29 -3.32 5.13 16.90
N ARG A 30 -4.52 4.76 16.43
CA ARG A 30 -4.76 3.50 15.71
C ARG A 30 -4.72 3.66 14.19
N ARG A 31 -4.58 4.89 13.68
CA ARG A 31 -4.51 5.21 12.25
C ARG A 31 -3.05 5.20 11.82
N LEU A 32 -2.77 4.54 10.71
CA LEU A 32 -1.44 4.44 10.11
C LEU A 32 -1.53 4.92 8.67
N GLN A 33 -0.57 5.74 8.23
CA GLN A 33 -0.43 6.11 6.82
C GLN A 33 0.85 5.52 6.26
N PHE A 34 0.73 4.90 5.08
CA PHE A 34 1.85 4.35 4.33
C PHE A 34 1.99 5.03 2.99
N THR A 35 3.22 5.29 2.57
CA THR A 35 3.57 5.52 1.16
C THR A 35 4.07 4.22 0.55
N ILE A 36 3.58 3.91 -0.64
CA ILE A 36 3.97 2.72 -1.40
C ILE A 36 4.68 3.17 -2.67
N THR A 37 5.85 2.60 -2.92
CA THR A 37 6.53 2.71 -4.21
C THR A 37 6.56 1.35 -4.87
N VAL A 38 6.16 1.27 -6.14
CA VAL A 38 6.20 0.04 -6.93
C VAL A 38 7.19 0.23 -8.07
N ALA A 39 8.14 -0.69 -8.20
CA ALA A 39 9.13 -0.67 -9.27
C ALA A 39 9.20 -2.03 -9.98
N ASP A 40 9.50 -2.03 -11.27
CA ASP A 40 9.83 -3.23 -12.04
C ASP A 40 11.22 -3.77 -11.66
N ALA A 41 11.63 -4.86 -12.30
CA ALA A 41 12.92 -5.52 -12.03
C ALA A 41 14.14 -4.65 -12.37
N ASP A 42 14.00 -3.70 -13.31
CA ASP A 42 15.05 -2.77 -13.72
C ASP A 42 15.06 -1.49 -12.86
N GLY A 43 14.14 -1.39 -11.90
CA GLY A 43 13.99 -0.24 -11.01
C GLY A 43 13.12 0.88 -11.59
N GLY A 44 12.48 0.67 -12.73
CA GLY A 44 11.53 1.61 -13.33
C GLY A 44 10.26 1.73 -12.49
N ALA A 45 9.81 2.96 -12.25
CA ALA A 45 8.64 3.21 -11.43
C ALA A 45 7.34 2.80 -12.14
N VAL A 46 6.59 1.88 -11.53
CA VAL A 46 5.32 1.33 -12.05
C VAL A 46 4.13 2.08 -11.45
N ALA A 47 4.16 2.29 -10.14
CA ALA A 47 3.08 2.99 -9.44
C ALA A 47 3.60 3.63 -8.14
N VAL A 48 2.86 4.64 -7.69
CA VAL A 48 2.95 5.17 -6.33
C VAL A 48 1.58 5.11 -5.69
N ALA A 49 1.52 4.83 -4.39
CA ALA A 49 0.24 4.77 -3.68
C ALA A 49 0.36 5.29 -2.25
N ARG A 50 -0.78 5.68 -1.69
CA ARG A 50 -0.95 5.96 -0.27
C ARG A 50 -2.03 5.07 0.31
N VAL A 51 -1.74 4.48 1.46
CA VAL A 51 -2.66 3.57 2.14
C VAL A 51 -2.89 4.04 3.57
N TRP A 52 -4.16 4.24 3.94
CA TRP A 52 -4.58 4.53 5.31
C TRP A 52 -5.17 3.28 5.96
N ARG A 53 -4.55 2.84 7.04
CA ARG A 53 -4.95 1.66 7.83
C ARG A 53 -5.43 2.10 9.19
N VAL A 54 -6.35 1.33 9.74
CA VAL A 54 -6.71 1.41 11.16
C VAL A 54 -6.42 0.05 11.77
N VAL A 55 -5.70 0.05 12.89
CA VAL A 55 -5.48 -1.15 13.70
C VAL A 55 -6.77 -1.45 14.46
N VAL A 56 -7.26 -2.68 14.29
CA VAL A 56 -8.49 -3.18 14.92
C VAL A 56 -8.17 -4.37 15.81
N GLU A 57 -8.97 -4.54 16.86
CA GLU A 57 -8.96 -5.75 17.68
C GLU A 57 -9.62 -6.87 16.87
N ARG A 58 -8.98 -8.05 16.81
CA ARG A 58 -9.31 -9.10 15.85
C ARG A 58 -10.64 -9.75 16.18
N ASP A 59 -10.84 -10.13 17.44
CA ASP A 59 -12.01 -10.93 17.84
C ASP A 59 -13.27 -10.07 17.69
N ARG A 60 -13.25 -8.83 18.19
CA ARG A 60 -14.31 -7.85 17.99
C ARG A 60 -14.61 -7.53 16.52
N PHE A 61 -13.61 -7.62 15.65
CA PHE A 61 -13.79 -7.38 14.21
C PHE A 61 -14.44 -8.58 13.50
N LEU A 62 -14.11 -9.81 13.90
CA LEU A 62 -14.67 -11.03 13.31
C LEU A 62 -16.10 -11.30 13.76
N ASP A 63 -16.51 -10.81 14.92
CA ASP A 63 -17.89 -10.90 15.42
C ASP A 63 -18.87 -9.92 14.74
N ARG A 64 -18.47 -9.27 13.63
CA ARG A 64 -19.22 -8.23 12.91
C ARG A 64 -19.48 -8.56 11.45
#